data_AF-A0A971N1H8-F1
#
_entry.id   AF-A0A971N1H8-F1
#
_cell.length_a   1.000
_cell.length_b   1.000
_cell.length_c   1.000
_cell.angle_alpha   90.00
_cell.angle_beta   90.00
_cell.angle_gamma   90.00
#
_symmetry.space_group_name_H-M   'P 1'
#
loop_
_entity.id
_entity.type
_entity.pdbx_description
1 polymer ?
#
loop_
_entity_poly.entity_id
_entity_poly.type
_entity_poly.pdbx_seq_one_letter_code
_entity_poly.pdbx_strand_id
1 'polypeptide(L)'
;MPATLSQKLRINDHLIPVKNLDKVFWPSEGLTKGDVMEYYISIWPYLAPHLKDRPLSLVRYPEGIEGSFFYQKNFPDPPPWVETLPLTSKDRRINYVMANNLETLVWAVNLGCIEVHP
;
A
#
# COMPACT_ATOMS: atom_id res chain seq x y z
N MET A 1 21.50 -1.30 12.94
CA MET A 1 20.09 -0.96 12.63
C MET A 1 19.23 -1.80 13.57
N PRO A 2 18.34 -1.21 14.39
CA PRO A 2 17.52 -2.01 15.30
C PRO A 2 16.62 -2.93 14.46
N ALA A 3 16.47 -4.16 14.92
CA ALA A 3 15.65 -5.17 14.25
C ALA A 3 14.21 -4.66 14.17
N THR A 4 13.72 -4.50 12.96
CA THR A 4 12.33 -4.15 12.70
C THR A 4 11.40 -5.20 13.33
N LEU A 5 10.64 -4.82 14.35
CA LEU A 5 9.58 -5.67 14.88
C LEU A 5 8.53 -5.87 13.79
N SER A 6 8.41 -7.11 13.30
CA SER A 6 7.30 -7.53 12.44
C SER A 6 6.07 -7.68 13.32
N GLN A 7 5.11 -6.78 13.16
CA GLN A 7 3.84 -6.78 13.88
C GLN A 7 2.75 -7.31 12.93
N LYS A 8 1.63 -7.78 13.49
CA LYS A 8 0.46 -8.17 12.69
C LYS A 8 -0.69 -7.25 13.04
N LEU A 9 -1.19 -6.51 12.06
CA LEU A 9 -2.38 -5.70 12.20
C LEU A 9 -3.59 -6.55 11.82
N ARG A 10 -4.57 -6.67 12.71
CA ARG A 10 -5.84 -7.33 12.41
C ARG A 10 -6.80 -6.32 11.77
N ILE A 11 -7.23 -6.60 10.54
CA ILE A 11 -8.25 -5.84 9.84
C ILE A 11 -9.31 -6.84 9.40
N ASN A 12 -10.54 -6.66 9.89
CA ASN A 12 -11.61 -7.65 9.76
C ASN A 12 -11.12 -9.06 10.17
N ASP A 13 -11.17 -10.00 9.23
CA ASP A 13 -10.76 -11.39 9.42
C ASP A 13 -9.32 -11.68 8.94
N HIS A 14 -8.60 -10.65 8.49
CA HIS A 14 -7.23 -10.78 7.98
C HIS A 14 -6.19 -10.30 8.98
N LEU A 15 -5.09 -11.05 9.08
CA LEU A 15 -3.88 -10.65 9.81
C LEU A 15 -2.83 -10.17 8.81
N ILE A 16 -2.62 -8.86 8.75
CA ILE A 16 -1.69 -8.23 7.80
C ILE A 16 -0.34 -8.05 8.48
N PRO A 17 0.74 -8.68 7.98
CA PRO A 17 2.08 -8.46 8.51
C PRO A 17 2.54 -7.04 8.13
N VAL A 18 2.84 -6.23 9.14
CA VAL A 18 3.33 -4.86 9.01
C VAL A 18 4.70 -4.73 9.66
N LYS A 19 5.54 -3.87 9.12
CA LYS A 19 6.94 -3.71 9.58
C LYS A 19 7.37 -2.25 9.44
N ASN A 20 8.41 -1.81 10.15
CA ASN A 20 9.00 -0.47 10.03
C ASN A 20 7.96 0.65 10.22
N LEU A 21 7.03 0.51 11.18
CA LEU A 21 5.98 1.50 11.39
C LEU A 21 6.55 2.82 11.93
N ASP A 22 7.62 2.74 12.71
CA ASP A 22 8.40 3.85 13.27
C ASP A 22 9.28 4.57 12.23
N LYS A 23 9.36 4.05 11.00
CA LYS A 23 10.19 4.65 9.96
C LYS A 23 9.62 6.01 9.55
N VAL A 24 10.41 7.06 9.71
CA VAL A 24 10.05 8.42 9.30
C VAL A 24 9.92 8.51 7.78
N PHE A 25 8.76 8.94 7.30
CA PHE A 25 8.48 9.20 5.89
C PHE A 25 8.55 10.69 5.56
N TRP A 26 8.18 11.57 6.50
CA TRP A 26 8.31 13.03 6.41
C TRP A 26 9.26 13.55 7.50
N PRO A 27 10.53 13.81 7.18
CA PRO A 27 11.52 14.23 8.19
C PRO A 27 11.22 15.58 8.85
N SER A 28 10.68 16.55 8.11
CA SER A 28 10.36 17.88 8.63
C SER A 28 9.24 17.86 9.68
N GLU A 29 8.22 17.02 9.48
CA GLU A 29 7.06 16.90 10.35
C GLU A 29 7.21 15.75 11.36
N GLY A 30 8.20 14.88 11.18
CA GLY A 30 8.39 13.66 11.97
C GLY A 30 7.35 12.57 11.72
N LEU A 31 6.57 12.65 10.64
CA LEU A 31 5.53 11.65 10.35
C LEU A 31 6.17 10.35 9.85
N THR A 32 5.67 9.25 10.37
CA THR A 32 6.15 7.90 10.17
C THR A 32 5.27 7.13 9.19
N LYS A 33 5.74 5.95 8.74
CA LYS A 33 4.94 5.04 7.95
C LYS A 33 3.69 4.56 8.71
N GLY A 34 3.78 4.45 10.04
CA GLY A 34 2.65 4.18 10.91
C GLY A 34 1.58 5.26 10.80
N ASP A 35 1.98 6.54 10.82
CA ASP A 35 1.05 7.67 10.69
C ASP A 35 0.35 7.68 9.33
N VAL A 36 1.07 7.36 8.25
CA VAL A 36 0.48 7.22 6.90
C VAL A 36 -0.56 6.10 6.87
N MET A 37 -0.23 4.97 7.50
CA MET A 37 -1.13 3.82 7.57
C MET A 37 -2.39 4.16 8.38
N GLU A 38 -2.23 4.79 9.53
CA GLU A 38 -3.35 5.28 10.36
C GLU A 38 -4.23 6.27 9.59
N TYR A 39 -3.61 7.22 8.88
CA TYR A 39 -4.33 8.16 8.03
C TYR A 39 -5.22 7.43 7.01
N TYR A 40 -4.65 6.52 6.21
CA TYR A 40 -5.41 5.78 5.21
C TYR A 40 -6.53 4.92 5.81
N ILE A 41 -6.32 4.32 6.99
CA ILE A 41 -7.35 3.61 7.73
C ILE A 41 -8.49 4.57 8.13
N SER A 42 -8.15 5.74 8.67
CA SER A 42 -9.13 6.72 9.15
C SER A 42 -10.01 7.31 8.03
N ILE A 43 -9.44 7.51 6.83
CA ILE A 43 -10.18 8.07 5.69
C ILE A 43 -10.84 7.01 4.81
N TRP A 44 -10.59 5.72 5.06
CA TRP A 44 -11.08 4.62 4.22
C TRP A 44 -12.59 4.69 3.90
N PRO A 45 -13.51 4.98 4.84
CA PRO A 45 -14.93 5.06 4.54
C PRO A 45 -15.28 6.08 3.45
N TYR A 46 -14.47 7.15 3.33
CA TYR A 46 -14.63 8.19 2.33
C TYR A 46 -13.87 7.89 1.04
N LEU A 47 -12.70 7.25 1.15
CA LEU A 47 -11.83 6.94 0.02
C LEU A 47 -12.32 5.72 -0.78
N ALA A 48 -12.87 4.70 -0.10
CA ALA A 48 -13.24 3.42 -0.71
C ALA A 48 -14.15 3.54 -1.95
N PRO A 49 -15.20 4.38 -1.97
CA PRO A 49 -16.05 4.53 -3.15
C PRO A 49 -15.30 5.03 -4.40
N HIS A 50 -14.19 5.74 -4.21
CA HIS A 50 -13.39 6.29 -5.30
C HIS A 50 -12.36 5.29 -5.84
N LEU A 51 -11.96 4.29 -5.03
CA LEU A 51 -11.00 3.26 -5.42
C LEU A 51 -11.66 1.96 -5.90
N LYS A 52 -12.93 1.76 -5.56
CA LYS A 52 -13.68 0.54 -5.88
C LYS A 52 -13.65 0.22 -7.38
N ASP A 53 -13.29 -1.03 -7.68
CA ASP A 53 -13.22 -1.61 -9.02
C ASP A 53 -12.28 -0.86 -9.99
N ARG A 54 -11.26 -0.17 -9.45
CA ARG A 54 -10.26 0.56 -10.25
C ARG A 54 -8.87 -0.07 -10.15
N PRO A 55 -8.21 -0.39 -11.28
CA PRO A 55 -6.84 -0.88 -11.29
C PRO A 55 -5.85 0.22 -10.91
N LEU A 56 -5.05 -0.02 -9.87
CA LEU A 56 -4.18 0.99 -9.29
C LEU A 56 -2.76 0.94 -9.85
N SER A 57 -2.20 2.11 -10.13
CA SER A 57 -0.75 2.33 -10.18
C SER A 57 -0.28 2.84 -8.83
N LEU A 58 0.62 2.11 -8.17
CA LEU A 58 1.13 2.50 -6.84
C LEU A 58 2.45 3.26 -6.98
N VAL A 59 2.59 4.39 -6.29
CA VAL A 59 3.89 5.09 -6.18
C VAL A 59 4.46 4.82 -4.80
N ARG A 60 5.62 4.13 -4.79
CA ARG A 60 6.25 3.64 -3.59
C ARG A 60 7.48 4.46 -3.25
N TYR A 61 7.56 4.87 -1.98
CA TYR A 61 8.63 5.61 -1.33
C TYR A 61 9.17 4.78 -0.15
N PRO A 62 9.98 3.72 -0.39
CA PRO A 62 10.42 2.84 0.68
C PRO A 62 11.23 3.55 1.78
N GLU A 63 11.90 4.64 1.41
CA GLU A 63 12.77 5.46 2.27
C GLU A 63 12.14 6.82 2.66
N GLY A 64 10.85 7.02 2.46
CA GLY A 64 10.18 8.30 2.71
C GLY A 64 10.26 9.29 1.53
N ILE A 65 9.69 10.49 1.71
CA ILE A 65 9.47 11.46 0.62
C ILE A 65 10.76 12.08 0.07
N GLU A 66 11.84 12.09 0.84
CA GLU A 66 13.16 12.56 0.39
C GLU A 66 13.98 11.45 -0.30
N GLY A 67 13.51 10.20 -0.24
CA GLY A 67 14.16 9.05 -0.85
C GLY A 67 13.73 8.82 -2.30
N SER A 68 14.33 7.80 -2.93
CA SER A 68 13.92 7.36 -4.26
C SER A 68 12.51 6.79 -4.26
N PHE A 69 11.76 7.07 -5.34
CA PHE A 69 10.44 6.51 -5.56
C PHE A 69 10.34 5.76 -6.89
N PHE A 70 9.34 4.89 -7.01
CA PHE A 70 9.05 4.20 -8.26
C PHE A 70 7.58 3.85 -8.39
N TYR A 71 7.13 3.73 -9.65
CA TYR A 71 5.80 3.23 -9.99
C TYR A 71 5.80 1.71 -10.05
N GLN A 72 4.81 1.09 -9.43
CA GLN A 72 4.55 -0.34 -9.56
C GLN A 72 3.11 -0.60 -9.96
N LYS A 73 2.96 -1.27 -11.11
CA LYS A 73 1.67 -1.64 -11.70
C LYS A 73 1.43 -3.15 -11.69
N ASN A 74 2.50 -3.95 -11.74
CA ASN A 74 2.42 -5.40 -11.84
C ASN A 74 2.64 -6.06 -10.48
N PHE A 75 1.65 -6.84 -10.05
CA PHE A 75 1.68 -7.65 -8.83
C PHE A 75 1.24 -9.08 -9.16
N PRO A 76 2.15 -9.95 -9.63
CA PRO A 76 1.80 -11.30 -10.07
C PRO A 76 1.49 -12.26 -8.93
N ASP A 77 1.95 -11.98 -7.72
CA ASP A 77 1.79 -12.85 -6.55
C ASP A 77 1.45 -12.00 -5.30
N PRO A 78 0.27 -11.35 -5.27
CA PRO A 78 -0.16 -10.59 -4.11
C PRO A 78 -0.76 -11.53 -3.04
N PRO A 79 -0.95 -11.06 -1.80
CA PRO A 79 -1.69 -11.81 -0.79
C PRO A 79 -3.09 -12.23 -1.27
N PRO A 80 -3.65 -13.35 -0.77
CA PRO A 80 -4.90 -13.92 -1.30
C PRO A 80 -6.14 -13.05 -1.14
N TRP A 81 -6.10 -12.03 -0.27
CA TRP A 81 -7.17 -11.05 -0.07
C TRP A 81 -7.06 -9.81 -0.99
N VAL A 82 -6.01 -9.74 -1.82
CA VAL A 82 -5.79 -8.65 -2.76
C VAL A 82 -6.33 -9.07 -4.12
N GLU A 83 -7.40 -8.41 -4.55
CA GLU A 83 -7.96 -8.60 -5.88
C GLU A 83 -7.05 -7.99 -6.95
N THR A 84 -6.93 -8.66 -8.09
CA THR A 84 -6.18 -8.16 -9.24
C THR A 84 -6.95 -8.23 -10.54
N LEU A 85 -6.70 -7.26 -11.41
CA LEU A 85 -7.19 -7.22 -12.78
C LEU A 85 -6.02 -7.44 -13.76
N PRO A 86 -5.94 -8.60 -14.43
CA PRO A 86 -4.95 -8.84 -15.46
C PRO A 86 -5.29 -8.06 -16.74
N LEU A 87 -4.39 -7.19 -17.17
CA LEU A 87 -4.48 -6.45 -18.43
C LEU A 87 -3.28 -6.75 -19.31
N THR A 88 -3.52 -7.03 -20.59
CA THR A 88 -2.45 -7.26 -21.58
C THR A 88 -2.18 -5.96 -22.33
N SER A 89 -0.93 -5.52 -22.34
CA SER A 89 -0.47 -4.37 -23.12
C SER A 89 0.88 -4.68 -23.76
N LYS A 90 1.02 -4.47 -25.08
CA LYS A 90 2.26 -4.72 -25.83
C LYS A 90 2.89 -6.09 -25.51
N ASP A 91 2.07 -7.14 -25.56
CA ASP A 91 2.43 -8.54 -25.28
C ASP A 91 2.89 -8.85 -23.85
N ARG A 92 2.66 -7.93 -22.90
CA ARG A 92 2.92 -8.14 -21.47
C ARG A 92 1.62 -8.17 -20.70
N ARG A 93 1.44 -9.22 -19.92
CA ARG A 93 0.36 -9.32 -18.93
C ARG A 93 0.80 -8.59 -17.66
N ILE A 94 0.01 -7.60 -17.25
CA ILE A 94 0.20 -6.81 -16.03
C ILE A 94 -0.98 -7.10 -15.12
N ASN A 95 -0.72 -7.57 -13.90
CA ASN A 95 -1.75 -7.79 -12.90
C ASN A 95 -1.82 -6.53 -12.02
N TYR A 96 -2.79 -5.68 -12.31
CA TYR A 96 -3.05 -4.47 -11.51
C TYR A 96 -3.77 -4.85 -10.23
N VAL A 97 -3.37 -4.25 -9.11
CA VAL A 97 -4.09 -4.42 -7.84
C VAL A 97 -5.32 -3.53 -7.81
N MET A 98 -6.39 -3.99 -7.18
CA MET A 98 -7.59 -3.20 -6.92
C MET A 98 -7.80 -3.13 -5.41
N ALA A 99 -7.79 -1.93 -4.84
CA ALA A 99 -8.06 -1.73 -3.41
C ALA A 99 -9.57 -1.74 -3.17
N ASN A 100 -10.19 -2.92 -3.30
CA ASN A 100 -11.61 -3.13 -3.01
C ASN A 100 -11.90 -3.31 -1.51
N ASN A 101 -10.85 -3.45 -0.71
CA ASN A 101 -10.92 -3.63 0.74
C ASN A 101 -9.78 -2.87 1.43
N LEU A 102 -9.94 -2.61 2.74
CA LEU A 102 -8.96 -1.84 3.53
C LEU A 102 -7.63 -2.59 3.66
N GLU A 103 -7.70 -3.92 3.73
CA GLU A 103 -6.57 -4.82 3.85
C GLU A 103 -5.57 -4.63 2.71
N THR A 104 -6.08 -4.46 1.48
CA THR A 104 -5.28 -4.22 0.29
C THR A 104 -4.59 -2.87 0.37
N LEU A 105 -5.29 -1.82 0.81
CA LEU A 105 -4.71 -0.49 0.95
C LEU A 105 -3.62 -0.45 2.03
N VAL A 106 -3.86 -1.08 3.18
CA VAL A 106 -2.88 -1.18 4.27
C VAL A 106 -1.67 -2.00 3.86
N TRP A 107 -1.87 -3.08 3.11
CA TRP A 107 -0.78 -3.85 2.51
C TRP A 107 0.04 -3.00 1.54
N ALA A 108 -0.61 -2.21 0.67
CA ALA A 108 0.07 -1.28 -0.23
C ALA A 108 0.91 -0.25 0.52
N VAL A 109 0.36 0.38 1.57
CA VAL A 109 1.11 1.32 2.43
C VAL A 109 2.28 0.63 3.13
N ASN A 110 2.12 -0.61 3.59
CA ASN A 110 3.20 -1.37 4.20
C ASN A 110 4.38 -1.63 3.24
N LEU A 111 4.10 -1.76 1.93
CA LEU A 111 5.09 -1.80 0.85
C LEU A 111 5.77 -0.45 0.60
N GLY A 112 5.37 0.61 1.31
CA GLY A 112 5.86 1.98 1.14
C GLY A 112 5.07 2.79 0.13
N CYS A 113 3.85 2.39 -0.22
CA CYS A 113 2.98 3.21 -1.08
C CYS A 113 2.54 4.47 -0.34
N ILE A 114 2.82 5.64 -0.92
CA ILE A 114 2.30 6.93 -0.43
C ILE A 114 1.18 7.42 -1.34
N GLU A 115 1.32 7.25 -2.65
CA GLU A 115 0.34 7.71 -3.63
C GLU A 115 -0.34 6.55 -4.34
N VAL A 116 -1.67 6.63 -4.43
CA VAL A 116 -2.53 5.66 -5.11
C VAL A 116 -3.14 6.33 -6.34
N HIS A 117 -2.90 5.78 -7.53
CA HIS A 117 -3.37 6.33 -8.80
C HIS A 117 -4.38 5.37 -9.45
N PRO A 118 -5.70 5.62 -9.34
CA PRO A 118 -6.76 4.77 -9.87
C PRO A 118 -7.14 5.03 -11.34
#